data_AF-A0A180EVM5-F1
#
_entry.id   AF-A0A180EVM5-F1
#
_cell.length_a   1.000
_cell.length_b   1.000
_cell.length_c   1.000
_cell.angle_alpha   90.00
_cell.angle_beta   90.00
_cell.angle_gamma   90.00
#
_symmetry.space_group_name_H-M   'P 1'
#
loop_
_entity.id
_entity.type
_entity.pdbx_description
1 polymer ?
#
loop_
_entity_poly.entity_id
_entity_poly.type
_entity_poly.pdbx_seq_one_letter_code
_entity_poly.pdbx_strand_id
1 'polypeptide(L)' 'MHGSNLPFRYWFIAIHLLTGIGKSFSALELQRQLGHKRYEPIWYMLHKLGQINGQAG' A
#
# COMPACT_ATOMS: atom_id res chain seq x y z
N MET A 1 -9.92 1.03 -4.89
CA MET A 1 -9.33 0.76 -6.21
C MET A 1 -10.04 1.59 -7.28
N HIS A 2 -11.38 1.56 -7.36
CA HIS A 2 -12.13 2.62 -8.07
C HIS A 2 -11.97 3.98 -7.37
N GLY A 3 -11.78 5.05 -8.16
CA GLY A 3 -11.63 6.44 -7.69
C GLY A 3 -10.26 6.85 -7.16
N SER A 4 -9.25 5.96 -7.21
CA SER A 4 -7.86 6.32 -6.88
C SER A 4 -7.10 6.72 -8.14
N ASN A 5 -6.39 7.86 -8.11
CA ASN A 5 -5.45 8.25 -9.17
C ASN A 5 -4.16 7.43 -9.19
N LEU A 6 -4.08 6.32 -8.42
CA LEU A 6 -2.93 5.44 -8.41
C LEU A 6 -3.05 4.35 -9.48
N PRO A 7 -1.97 4.05 -10.22
CA PRO A 7 -1.95 2.93 -11.15
C PRO A 7 -2.28 1.60 -10.45
N PHE A 8 -3.06 0.75 -11.10
CA PHE A 8 -3.45 -0.57 -10.56
C PHE A 8 -2.24 -1.43 -10.18
N ARG A 9 -1.13 -1.30 -10.92
CA ARG A 9 0.16 -1.94 -10.63
C ARG A 9 0.66 -1.66 -9.21
N TYR A 10 0.45 -0.46 -8.68
CA TYR A 10 0.91 -0.11 -7.33
C TYR A 10 0.15 -0.87 -6.25
N TRP A 11 -1.15 -1.07 -6.45
CA TRP A 11 -1.97 -1.86 -5.54
C TRP A 11 -1.52 -3.31 -5.49
N PHE A 12 -1.22 -3.93 -6.65
CA PHE A 12 -0.69 -5.29 -6.69
C PHE A 12 0.64 -5.45 -5.95
N ILE A 13 1.58 -4.53 -6.20
CA ILE A 13 2.89 -4.55 -5.51
C ILE A 13 2.67 -4.36 -4.00
N ALA A 14 1.84 -3.41 -3.59
CA ALA A 14 1.56 -3.15 -2.17
C ALA A 14 0.91 -4.36 -1.48
N ILE A 15 -0.05 -5.02 -2.12
CA ILE A 15 -0.69 -6.25 -1.59
C ILE A 15 0.35 -7.35 -1.46
N HIS A 16 1.15 -7.61 -2.51
CA HIS A 16 2.19 -8.64 -2.49
C HIS A 16 3.20 -8.43 -1.36
N LEU A 17 3.65 -7.18 -1.16
CA LEU A 17 4.57 -6.82 -0.08
C LEU A 17 3.95 -7.02 1.31
N LEU A 18 2.68 -6.64 1.48
CA LEU A 18 1.98 -6.75 2.77
C LEU A 18 1.57 -8.20 3.10
N THR A 19 1.36 -9.06 2.11
CA THR A 19 1.07 -10.48 2.34
C THR A 19 2.33 -11.32 2.54
N GLY A 20 3.46 -10.92 1.95
CA GLY A 20 4.71 -11.68 2.01
C GLY A 20 5.58 -11.40 3.22
N ILE A 21 5.35 -10.29 3.94
CA ILE A 21 6.26 -9.80 4.97
C ILE A 21 5.47 -9.67 6.27
N GLY A 22 5.72 -10.56 7.24
CA GLY A 22 5.13 -10.51 8.58
C GLY A 22 5.59 -9.32 9.45
N LYS A 23 6.02 -8.21 8.83
CA LYS A 23 6.46 -6.97 9.49
C LYS A 23 5.64 -5.81 8.97
N SER A 24 5.34 -4.88 9.87
CA SER A 24 4.69 -3.61 9.55
C SER A 24 5.49 -2.81 8.52
N PHE A 25 4.87 -2.47 7.39
CA PHE A 25 5.46 -1.63 6.35
C PHE A 25 5.16 -0.15 6.62
N SER A 26 6.11 0.74 6.38
CA SER A 26 5.86 2.19 6.44
C SER A 26 5.41 2.72 5.07
N ALA A 27 4.62 3.79 5.07
CA ALA A 27 4.20 4.44 3.83
C ALA A 27 5.39 5.03 3.05
N LEU A 28 6.44 5.46 3.76
CA LEU A 28 7.65 6.00 3.15
C LEU A 28 8.47 4.91 2.43
N GLU A 29 8.55 3.71 3.01
CA GLU A 29 9.21 2.57 2.38
C GLU A 29 8.43 2.11 1.14
N LEU A 30 7.10 2.02 1.26
CA LEU A 30 6.24 1.71 0.12
C LEU A 30 6.35 2.76 -0.99
N GLN A 31 6.45 4.04 -0.62
CA GLN A 31 6.64 5.13 -1.58
C GLN A 31 7.96 4.98 -2.35
N ARG A 32 9.06 4.63 -1.64
CA ARG A 32 10.37 4.38 -2.24
C ARG A 32 10.33 3.22 -3.22
N GLN A 33 9.73 2.09 -2.83
CA GLN A 33 9.64 0.91 -3.71
C GLN A 33 8.78 1.15 -4.95
N LEU A 34 7.74 1.97 -4.83
CA LEU A 34 6.87 2.33 -5.96
C LEU A 34 7.43 3.47 -6.82
N GLY A 35 8.44 4.19 -6.32
CA GLY A 35 8.99 5.39 -6.97
C GLY A 35 7.96 6.53 -7.10
N HIS A 36 6.94 6.57 -6.23
CA HIS A 36 5.88 7.56 -6.36
C HIS A 36 6.28 8.91 -5.75
N LYS A 37 6.03 10.00 -6.49
CA LYS A 37 6.45 11.35 -6.06
C LYS A 37 5.72 11.85 -4.82
N ARG A 38 4.43 11.53 -4.67
CA ARG A 38 3.59 12.06 -3.58
C ARG A 38 3.45 11.03 -2.47
N TYR A 39 3.66 11.44 -1.23
CA TYR A 39 3.51 10.57 -0.07
C TYR A 39 2.04 10.25 0.24
N GLU A 40 1.19 11.28 0.19
CA GLU A 40 -0.22 11.21 0.62
C GLU A 40 -1.03 10.06 -0.05
N PRO A 41 -0.97 9.85 -1.38
CA PRO A 41 -1.69 8.74 -2.00
C PRO A 41 -1.21 7.36 -1.52
N ILE A 42 0.09 7.24 -1.24
CA ILE A 42 0.70 6.00 -0.74
C ILE A 42 0.28 5.73 0.70
N TRP A 43 0.24 6.77 1.53
CA TRP A 43 -0.28 6.67 2.90
C TRP A 43 -1.74 6.20 2.91
N TYR A 44 -2.61 6.81 2.10
CA TYR A 44 -4.00 6.37 1.97
C TYR A 44 -4.12 4.91 1.47
N MET A 45 -3.29 4.52 0.51
CA MET A 45 -3.25 3.15 0.02
C MET A 45 -2.86 2.16 1.12
N LEU A 46 -1.79 2.46 1.87
CA LEU A 46 -1.33 1.62 2.97
C LEU A 46 -2.38 1.50 4.08
N HIS A 47 -3.02 2.61 4.47
CA HIS A 47 -4.10 2.57 5.47
C HIS A 47 -5.29 1.74 5.01
N LYS A 48 -5.67 1.83 3.73
CA LYS A 48 -6.76 1.02 3.16
C LYS A 48 -6.40 -0.47 3.18
N LEU A 49 -5.16 -0.83 2.88
CA LEU A 49 -4.69 -2.23 2.92
C LEU A 49 -4.52 -2.74 4.36
N GLY A 50 -4.06 -1.91 5.29
CA GLY A 50 -3.93 -2.24 6.71
C GLY A 50 -5.27 -2.52 7.39
N GLN A 51 -6.34 -1.79 7.01
CA GLN A 51 -7.69 -2.10 7.48
C GLN A 51 -8.19 -3.47 7.01
N ILE A 52 -7.82 -3.91 5.79
CA ILE A 52 -8.20 -5.22 5.25
C ILE A 52 -7.48 -6.33 6.01
N ASN A 53 -6.18 -6.19 6.27
CA ASN A 53 -5.41 -7.21 7.00
C ASN A 53 -5.81 -7.30 8.48
N GLY A 54 -6.26 -6.21 9.12
CA GLY A 54 -6.74 -6.21 10.50
C GLY A 54 -8.13 -6.80 10.71
N GLN A 55 -8.91 -7.02 9.65
CA GLN A 55 -10.25 -7.61 9.70
C GLN A 55 -10.28 -9.11 9.34
N ALA A 56 -9.15 -9.68 8.94
CA ALA A 56 -9.02 -11.08 8.58
C ALA A 56 -8.52 -11.97 9.74
N GLY A 57 -8.55 -11.46 10.97
CA GLY A 57 -8.18 -12.18 12.21
C GLY A 57 -9.39 -12.50 13.07
#